data_AF-A0A239EUD2-F1
#
_entry.id   AF-A0A239EUD2-F1
#
_cell.length_a   1.000
_cell.length_b   1.000
_cell.length_c   1.000
_cell.angle_alpha   90.00
_cell.angle_beta   90.00
_cell.angle_gamma   90.00
#
_symmetry.space_group_name_H-M   'P 1'
#
loop_
_entity.id
_entity.type
_entity.pdbx_description
1 polymer ?
#
loop_
_entity_poly.entity_id
_entity_poly.type
_entity_poly.pdbx_seq_one_letter_code
_entity_poly.pdbx_strand_id
1 'polypeptide(L)'
;MALDVLHYYCDCSSYAGDNKYAVVGGIAVKAHMVDPLNNQIQSLKDGIGMKSEFKWSEYRGGKKKAAYEALVDLFYEAIDLHYMHFHAMLVDFDKFDHHKKGRGAPHLSINKMYYQLMLHEVCRRYGDKWRIIMLPDHGQDSDQIGEFRNGICANAYRRYGAKPNCLRAIHPTASKKVNLLQVTDVIIGAIAAEREDRVVKAVKAELRKYVMERSPVPDMSINTHNGERQFSIWNFNC
;
A
#
# COMPACT_ATOMS: atom_id res chain seq x y z
N MET A 1 19.94 -20.70 -9.47
CA MET A 1 18.61 -20.85 -8.88
C MET A 1 17.68 -19.80 -9.47
N ALA A 2 16.47 -20.19 -9.89
CA ALA A 2 15.44 -19.23 -10.28
C ALA A 2 15.04 -18.41 -9.05
N LEU A 3 14.89 -17.09 -9.19
CA LEU A 3 14.48 -16.24 -8.07
C LEU A 3 13.02 -16.50 -7.73
N ASP A 4 12.67 -16.44 -6.45
CA ASP A 4 11.28 -16.51 -5.99
C ASP A 4 10.47 -15.27 -6.43
N VAL A 5 9.15 -15.43 -6.41
CA VAL A 5 8.20 -14.38 -6.80
C VAL A 5 7.69 -13.65 -5.56
N LEU A 6 7.64 -12.32 -5.66
CA LEU A 6 7.08 -11.43 -4.67
C LEU A 6 5.93 -10.66 -5.31
N HIS A 7 4.75 -10.74 -4.71
CA HIS A 7 3.59 -9.94 -5.11
C HIS A 7 3.56 -8.66 -4.28
N TYR A 8 3.37 -7.52 -4.93
CA TYR A 8 3.22 -6.23 -4.27
C TYR A 8 1.82 -5.67 -4.54
N TYR A 9 0.92 -5.80 -3.56
CA TYR A 9 -0.45 -5.31 -3.64
C TYR A 9 -0.49 -3.88 -3.12
N CYS A 10 -0.91 -2.92 -3.94
CA CYS A 10 -0.80 -1.51 -3.60
C CYS A 10 -2.05 -0.70 -3.98
N ASP A 11 -2.24 0.39 -3.27
CA ASP A 11 -3.36 1.31 -3.45
C ASP A 11 -2.94 2.74 -3.06
N CYS A 12 -3.77 3.72 -3.40
CA CYS A 12 -3.58 5.12 -3.05
C CYS A 12 -4.84 5.69 -2.38
N SER A 13 -4.67 6.29 -1.21
CA SER A 13 -5.74 6.95 -0.46
C SER A 13 -5.52 8.46 -0.36
N SER A 14 -6.61 9.19 -0.18
CA SER A 14 -6.64 10.63 0.12
C SER A 14 -6.03 11.55 -0.94
N TYR A 15 -5.97 11.11 -2.20
CA TYR A 15 -5.48 11.92 -3.33
C TYR A 15 -6.55 12.85 -3.95
N ALA A 16 -7.80 12.77 -3.47
CA ALA A 16 -8.94 13.54 -3.97
C ALA A 16 -9.54 14.41 -2.86
N GLY A 17 -10.15 15.53 -3.26
CA GLY A 17 -10.73 16.54 -2.35
C GLY A 17 -9.68 17.49 -1.77
N ASP A 18 -10.03 18.14 -0.65
CA ASP A 18 -9.18 19.15 0.02
C ASP A 18 -8.16 18.54 1.01
N ASN A 19 -7.71 17.32 0.74
CA ASN A 19 -6.72 16.62 1.56
C ASN A 19 -5.32 17.10 1.18
N LYS A 20 -4.52 17.46 2.19
CA LYS A 20 -3.14 17.90 2.00
C LYS A 20 -2.19 16.73 1.74
N TYR A 21 -2.44 15.59 2.35
CA TYR A 21 -1.58 14.41 2.27
C TYR A 21 -2.26 13.26 1.54
N ALA A 22 -1.63 12.82 0.45
CA ALA A 22 -1.93 11.54 -0.18
C ALA A 22 -1.04 10.45 0.40
N VAL A 23 -1.56 9.23 0.51
CA VAL A 23 -0.80 8.06 0.94
C VAL A 23 -0.86 7.03 -0.18
N VAL A 24 0.30 6.65 -0.72
CA VAL A 24 0.43 5.50 -1.60
C VAL A 24 1.17 4.42 -0.85
N GLY A 25 0.63 3.21 -0.83
CA GLY A 25 1.22 2.15 -0.02
C GLY A 25 0.81 0.77 -0.48
N GLY A 26 1.48 -0.23 0.06
CA GLY A 26 1.23 -1.60 -0.32
C GLY A 26 2.00 -2.61 0.48
N ILE A 27 1.62 -3.86 0.27
CA ILE A 27 2.15 -5.02 0.95
C ILE A 27 2.91 -5.93 -0.02
N ALA A 28 4.14 -6.25 0.35
CA ALA A 28 4.99 -7.23 -0.32
C ALA A 28 4.76 -8.61 0.30
N VAL A 29 4.22 -9.55 -0.47
CA VAL A 29 3.83 -10.89 -0.02
C VAL A 29 4.57 -11.93 -0.83
N LYS A 30 5.18 -12.91 -0.16
CA LYS A 30 5.80 -14.07 -0.83
C LYS A 30 4.72 -14.86 -1.57
N ALA A 31 4.98 -15.30 -2.79
CA ALA A 31 3.95 -15.95 -3.62
C ALA A 31 3.25 -17.15 -2.92
N HIS A 32 3.99 -17.96 -2.15
CA HIS A 32 3.40 -19.10 -1.42
C HIS A 32 2.54 -18.69 -0.19
N MET A 33 2.64 -17.44 0.28
CA MET A 33 1.84 -16.92 1.39
C MET A 33 0.54 -16.24 0.94
N VAL A 34 0.35 -16.05 -0.37
CA VAL A 34 -0.83 -15.36 -0.92
C VAL A 34 -2.12 -16.10 -0.57
N ASP A 35 -2.20 -17.40 -0.87
CA ASP A 35 -3.42 -18.18 -0.63
C ASP A 35 -3.72 -18.37 0.87
N PRO A 36 -2.74 -18.72 1.73
CA PRO A 36 -2.94 -18.78 3.17
C PRO A 36 -3.52 -17.48 3.76
N LEU A 37 -2.93 -16.33 3.41
CA LEU A 37 -3.39 -15.04 3.93
C LEU A 37 -4.78 -14.67 3.39
N ASN A 38 -5.05 -14.90 2.11
CA ASN A 38 -6.38 -14.66 1.53
C ASN A 38 -7.46 -15.52 2.21
N ASN A 39 -7.16 -16.78 2.53
CA ASN A 39 -8.07 -17.69 3.22
C ASN A 39 -8.35 -17.24 4.67
N GLN A 40 -7.34 -16.75 5.37
CA GLN A 40 -7.52 -16.17 6.70
C GLN A 40 -8.41 -14.92 6.64
N ILE A 41 -8.17 -14.00 5.70
CA ILE A 41 -9.02 -12.81 5.52
C ILE A 41 -10.45 -13.21 5.16
N GLN A 42 -10.63 -14.21 4.30
CA GLN A 42 -11.96 -14.71 3.94
C GLN A 42 -12.69 -15.30 5.15
N SER A 43 -11.98 -16.04 6.01
CA SER A 43 -12.54 -16.61 7.23
C SER A 43 -13.04 -15.53 8.20
N LEU A 44 -12.37 -14.38 8.28
CA LEU A 44 -12.84 -13.23 9.08
C LEU A 44 -14.19 -12.70 8.57
N LYS A 45 -14.39 -12.69 7.25
CA LYS A 45 -15.64 -12.26 6.62
C LYS A 45 -16.75 -13.26 6.90
N ASP A 46 -16.46 -14.53 6.71
CA ASP A 46 -17.43 -15.62 6.87
C ASP A 46 -17.90 -15.73 8.33
N GLY A 47 -17.01 -15.53 9.30
CA GLY A 47 -17.33 -15.55 10.74
C GLY A 47 -18.39 -14.53 11.18
N ILE A 48 -18.59 -13.45 10.42
CA ILE A 48 -19.64 -12.46 10.67
C ILE A 48 -20.70 -12.37 9.56
N GLY A 49 -20.68 -13.32 8.61
CA GLY A 49 -21.56 -13.34 7.44
C GLY A 49 -21.39 -12.10 6.55
N MET A 50 -20.20 -11.50 6.50
CA MET A 50 -19.93 -10.30 5.71
C MET A 50 -19.69 -10.66 4.24
N LYS A 51 -20.61 -10.26 3.37
CA LYS A 51 -20.46 -10.39 1.91
C LYS A 51 -19.75 -9.20 1.25
N SER A 52 -19.71 -8.05 1.93
CA SER A 52 -19.04 -6.85 1.42
C SER A 52 -17.51 -6.97 1.49
N GLU A 53 -16.79 -6.03 0.87
CA GLU A 53 -15.35 -5.86 1.05
C GLU A 53 -15.03 -5.23 2.42
N PHE A 54 -13.79 -5.42 2.88
CA PHE A 54 -13.22 -4.50 3.86
C PHE A 54 -12.82 -3.23 3.12
N LYS A 55 -13.40 -2.10 3.54
CA LYS A 55 -13.10 -0.79 2.98
C LYS A 55 -13.09 0.28 4.04
N TRP A 56 -12.02 1.09 4.11
CA TRP A 56 -11.92 2.20 5.05
C TRP A 56 -13.09 3.18 4.90
N SER A 57 -13.44 3.50 3.67
CA SER A 57 -14.55 4.41 3.33
C SER A 57 -15.90 3.89 3.80
N GLU A 58 -16.13 2.57 3.77
CA GLU A 58 -17.38 1.88 4.12
C GLU A 58 -17.47 1.45 5.59
N TYR A 59 -16.39 1.56 6.36
CA TYR A 59 -16.41 1.17 7.77
C TYR A 59 -17.38 2.03 8.60
N ARG A 60 -18.24 1.37 9.38
CA ARG A 60 -19.28 1.98 10.22
C ARG A 60 -19.32 1.42 11.65
N GLY A 61 -18.35 0.58 12.05
CA GLY A 61 -18.36 -0.10 13.35
C GLY A 61 -19.46 -1.17 13.47
N GLY A 62 -20.05 -1.27 14.66
CA GLY A 62 -21.10 -2.26 14.97
C GLY A 62 -20.62 -3.70 14.81
N LYS A 63 -21.44 -4.56 14.19
CA LYS A 63 -21.11 -5.98 13.97
C LYS A 63 -19.83 -6.24 13.16
N LYS A 64 -19.33 -5.24 12.43
CA LYS A 64 -18.10 -5.36 11.63
C LYS A 64 -16.84 -5.00 12.44
N LYS A 65 -16.97 -4.38 13.62
CA LYS A 65 -15.83 -3.87 14.40
C LYS A 65 -14.78 -4.97 14.66
N ALA A 66 -15.21 -6.09 15.26
CA ALA A 66 -14.32 -7.21 15.57
C ALA A 66 -13.63 -7.79 14.33
N ALA A 67 -14.31 -7.85 13.17
CA ALA A 67 -13.70 -8.35 11.94
C ALA A 67 -12.66 -7.38 11.35
N TYR A 68 -12.87 -6.07 11.48
CA TYR A 68 -11.87 -5.07 11.07
C TYR A 68 -10.67 -5.05 12.02
N GLU A 69 -10.89 -5.17 13.32
CA GLU A 69 -9.82 -5.28 14.31
C GLU A 69 -8.98 -6.55 14.08
N ALA A 70 -9.63 -7.70 13.86
CA ALA A 70 -8.95 -8.94 13.52
C ALA A 70 -8.19 -8.88 12.17
N LEU A 71 -8.68 -8.09 11.20
CA LEU A 71 -7.96 -7.83 9.95
C LEU A 71 -6.66 -7.06 10.22
N VAL A 72 -6.71 -6.08 11.12
CA VAL A 72 -5.54 -5.30 11.54
C VAL A 72 -4.56 -6.17 12.32
N ASP A 73 -5.05 -7.02 13.22
CA ASP A 73 -4.21 -7.97 13.96
C ASP A 73 -3.50 -8.93 12.99
N LEU A 74 -4.22 -9.52 12.04
CA LEU A 74 -3.65 -10.39 11.01
C LEU A 74 -2.58 -9.67 10.16
N PHE A 75 -2.80 -8.40 9.83
CA PHE A 75 -1.83 -7.61 9.08
C PHE A 75 -0.51 -7.45 9.85
N TYR A 76 -0.55 -7.04 11.12
CA TYR A 76 0.65 -6.87 11.93
C TYR A 76 1.31 -8.21 12.26
N GLU A 77 0.54 -9.26 12.58
CA GLU A 77 1.08 -10.61 12.80
C GLU A 77 1.80 -11.15 11.56
N ALA A 78 1.26 -10.94 10.36
CA ALA A 78 1.90 -11.36 9.11
C ALA A 78 3.23 -10.62 8.84
N ILE A 79 3.36 -9.39 9.34
CA ILE A 79 4.61 -8.61 9.28
C ILE A 79 5.63 -9.15 10.28
N ASP A 80 5.22 -9.36 11.52
CA ASP A 80 6.07 -9.90 12.59
C ASP A 80 6.62 -11.29 12.24
N LEU A 81 5.80 -12.13 11.59
CA LEU A 81 6.19 -13.46 11.09
C LEU A 81 6.96 -13.42 9.76
N HIS A 82 7.20 -12.25 9.18
CA HIS A 82 7.89 -12.05 7.90
C HIS A 82 7.25 -12.78 6.71
N TYR A 83 5.93 -12.96 6.76
CA TYR A 83 5.13 -13.45 5.64
C TYR A 83 4.78 -12.34 4.66
N MET A 84 4.72 -11.10 5.18
CA MET A 84 4.39 -9.89 4.48
C MET A 84 5.30 -8.76 4.96
N HIS A 85 5.62 -7.79 4.10
CA HIS A 85 6.17 -6.50 4.51
C HIS A 85 5.26 -5.37 4.01
N PHE A 86 5.20 -4.25 4.72
CA PHE A 86 4.43 -3.06 4.36
C PHE A 86 5.35 -1.88 4.06
N HIS A 87 5.06 -1.16 2.97
CA HIS A 87 5.77 0.05 2.59
C HIS A 87 4.77 1.10 2.13
N ALA A 88 4.84 2.30 2.72
CA ALA A 88 4.02 3.43 2.32
C ALA A 88 4.86 4.71 2.16
N MET A 89 4.42 5.52 1.20
CA MET A 89 4.92 6.85 0.93
C MET A 89 3.79 7.85 1.15
N LEU A 90 4.06 8.86 1.98
CA LEU A 90 3.14 9.94 2.32
C LEU A 90 3.62 11.19 1.60
N VAL A 91 2.73 11.82 0.83
CA VAL A 91 3.08 12.94 -0.07
C VAL A 91 2.26 14.16 0.30
N ASP A 92 2.91 15.28 0.56
CA ASP A 92 2.28 16.61 0.63
C ASP A 92 1.83 16.98 -0.79
N PHE A 93 0.55 16.74 -1.09
CA PHE A 93 -0.02 16.85 -2.42
C PHE A 93 -0.01 18.29 -2.92
N ASP A 94 -0.14 19.28 -2.03
CA ASP A 94 -0.03 20.70 -2.36
C ASP A 94 1.35 21.08 -2.93
N LYS A 95 2.40 20.33 -2.56
CA LYS A 95 3.77 20.56 -3.00
C LYS A 95 4.20 19.63 -4.13
N PHE A 96 3.34 18.67 -4.50
CA PHE A 96 3.69 17.68 -5.49
C PHE A 96 3.67 18.29 -6.90
N ASP A 97 4.70 18.00 -7.69
CA ASP A 97 4.76 18.48 -9.07
C ASP A 97 3.73 17.75 -9.95
N HIS A 98 2.56 18.37 -10.07
CA HIS A 98 1.48 17.95 -10.97
C HIS A 98 1.78 18.27 -12.45
N HIS A 99 2.76 19.12 -12.75
CA HIS A 99 2.98 19.70 -14.08
C HIS A 99 4.35 19.34 -14.69
N LYS A 100 4.40 18.19 -15.35
CA LYS A 100 5.32 17.99 -16.49
C LYS A 100 4.50 17.65 -17.73
N LYS A 101 4.29 18.68 -18.57
CA LYS A 101 3.50 18.73 -19.81
C LYS A 101 1.98 18.86 -19.62
N GLY A 102 1.53 20.10 -19.40
CA GLY A 102 0.17 20.58 -19.73
C GLY A 102 -1.01 19.89 -19.03
N ARG A 103 -1.69 20.62 -18.13
CA ARG A 103 -2.97 20.21 -17.49
C ARG A 103 -2.96 18.76 -16.98
N GLY A 104 -2.10 18.46 -16.02
CA GLY A 104 -2.02 17.14 -15.41
C GLY A 104 -3.22 16.91 -14.50
N ALA A 105 -4.19 16.13 -14.95
CA ALA A 105 -5.28 15.67 -14.08
C ALA A 105 -4.71 14.83 -12.91
N PRO A 106 -5.37 14.81 -11.73
CA PRO A 106 -4.87 14.15 -10.51
C PRO A 106 -4.36 12.71 -10.71
N HIS A 107 -4.96 11.95 -11.62
CA HIS A 107 -4.55 10.59 -12.01
C HIS A 107 -3.09 10.47 -12.48
N LEU A 108 -2.57 11.50 -13.18
CA LEU A 108 -1.17 11.54 -13.63
C LEU A 108 -0.20 11.67 -12.44
N SER A 109 -0.65 12.24 -11.33
CA SER A 109 0.16 12.39 -10.12
C SER A 109 0.26 11.07 -9.37
N ILE A 110 -0.80 10.25 -9.38
CA ILE A 110 -0.83 8.94 -8.74
C ILE A 110 0.13 7.96 -9.41
N ASN A 111 0.16 7.93 -10.74
CA ASN A 111 1.14 7.13 -11.48
C ASN A 111 2.60 7.51 -11.14
N LYS A 112 2.87 8.81 -10.94
CA LYS A 112 4.20 9.27 -10.46
C LYS A 112 4.47 8.82 -9.03
N MET A 113 3.47 8.85 -8.15
CA MET A 113 3.62 8.36 -6.78
C MET A 113 3.92 6.85 -6.76
N TYR A 114 3.19 6.05 -7.55
CA TYR A 114 3.50 4.64 -7.74
C TYR A 114 4.90 4.42 -8.30
N TYR A 115 5.34 5.23 -9.25
CA TYR A 115 6.72 5.19 -9.75
C TYR A 115 7.73 5.37 -8.61
N GLN A 116 7.54 6.39 -7.76
CA GLN A 116 8.45 6.67 -6.65
C GLN A 116 8.45 5.53 -5.63
N LEU A 117 7.27 5.08 -5.19
CA LEU A 117 7.12 3.96 -4.26
C LEU A 117 7.81 2.69 -4.80
N MET A 118 7.54 2.34 -6.05
CA MET A 118 8.11 1.14 -6.66
C MET A 118 9.62 1.23 -6.83
N LEU A 119 10.17 2.39 -7.20
CA LEU A 119 11.60 2.57 -7.39
C LEU A 119 12.35 2.59 -6.04
N HIS A 120 11.88 3.41 -5.10
CA HIS A 120 12.63 3.78 -3.90
C HIS A 120 12.36 2.87 -2.70
N GLU A 121 11.17 2.27 -2.60
CA GLU A 121 10.86 1.31 -1.54
C GLU A 121 10.91 -0.13 -2.06
N VAL A 122 10.20 -0.47 -3.13
CA VAL A 122 10.04 -1.89 -3.50
C VAL A 122 11.27 -2.44 -4.24
N CYS A 123 11.64 -1.86 -5.38
CA CYS A 123 12.74 -2.39 -6.20
C CYS A 123 14.10 -2.23 -5.52
N ARG A 124 14.30 -1.15 -4.74
CA ARG A 124 15.49 -0.98 -3.89
C ARG A 124 15.68 -2.13 -2.90
N ARG A 125 14.59 -2.59 -2.27
CA ARG A 125 14.63 -3.58 -1.18
C ARG A 125 14.65 -5.03 -1.67
N TYR A 126 14.00 -5.31 -2.79
CA TYR A 126 13.76 -6.67 -3.27
C TYR A 126 14.36 -6.98 -4.62
N GLY A 127 14.75 -5.98 -5.41
CA GLY A 127 15.07 -6.15 -6.82
C GLY A 127 16.33 -6.95 -7.10
N ASP A 128 17.20 -7.16 -6.12
CA ASP A 128 18.40 -8.01 -6.20
C ASP A 128 18.08 -9.51 -6.03
N LYS A 129 16.99 -9.83 -5.32
CA LYS A 129 16.65 -11.19 -4.85
C LYS A 129 15.34 -11.74 -5.41
N TRP A 130 14.42 -10.88 -5.85
CA TRP A 130 13.06 -11.29 -6.17
C TRP A 130 12.65 -10.93 -7.59
N ARG A 131 11.71 -11.71 -8.13
CA ARG A 131 10.88 -11.33 -9.28
C ARG A 131 9.62 -10.66 -8.74
N ILE A 132 9.49 -9.36 -8.94
CA ILE A 132 8.42 -8.56 -8.38
C ILE A 132 7.26 -8.51 -9.38
N ILE A 133 6.03 -8.73 -8.91
CA ILE A 133 4.80 -8.47 -9.65
C ILE A 133 4.03 -7.41 -8.87
N MET A 134 3.77 -6.27 -9.50
CA MET A 134 2.98 -5.20 -8.90
C MET A 134 1.50 -5.40 -9.23
N LEU A 135 0.64 -5.30 -8.24
CA LEU A 135 -0.82 -5.42 -8.36
C LEU A 135 -1.47 -4.17 -7.75
N PRO A 136 -1.60 -3.06 -8.51
CA PRO A 136 -2.37 -1.92 -8.04
C PRO A 136 -3.87 -2.23 -8.05
N ASP A 137 -4.65 -1.64 -7.14
CA ASP A 137 -6.12 -1.69 -7.26
C ASP A 137 -6.56 -1.01 -8.57
N HIS A 138 -7.50 -1.64 -9.25
CA HIS A 138 -7.92 -1.22 -10.59
C HIS A 138 -8.81 0.03 -10.51
N GLY A 139 -8.28 1.16 -10.95
CA GLY A 139 -9.00 2.41 -11.18
C GLY A 139 -8.42 3.20 -12.36
N GLN A 140 -9.14 4.24 -12.82
CA GLN A 140 -8.68 5.16 -13.88
C GLN A 140 -7.28 5.75 -13.60
N ASP A 141 -6.92 5.77 -12.32
CA ASP A 141 -5.67 6.30 -11.80
C ASP A 141 -4.45 5.39 -11.99
N SER A 142 -4.64 4.14 -12.43
CA SER A 142 -3.59 3.12 -12.57
C SER A 142 -3.27 2.72 -14.02
N ASP A 143 -4.02 3.23 -15.00
CA ASP A 143 -3.98 2.71 -16.38
C ASP A 143 -2.62 2.89 -17.06
N GLN A 144 -1.86 3.92 -16.67
CA GLN A 144 -0.56 4.25 -17.27
C GLN A 144 0.63 3.66 -16.50
N ILE A 145 0.43 3.06 -15.32
CA ILE A 145 1.56 2.62 -14.50
C ILE A 145 2.39 1.53 -15.19
N GLY A 146 1.73 0.74 -16.04
CA GLY A 146 2.35 -0.27 -16.90
C GLY A 146 3.48 0.29 -17.79
N GLU A 147 3.33 1.51 -18.30
CA GLU A 147 4.30 2.14 -19.20
C GLU A 147 5.62 2.47 -18.49
N PHE A 148 5.57 2.71 -17.18
CA PHE A 148 6.73 3.07 -16.39
C PHE A 148 7.62 1.89 -16.00
N ARG A 149 7.18 0.64 -16.20
CA ARG A 149 7.90 -0.58 -15.79
C ARG A 149 9.37 -0.57 -16.20
N ASN A 150 9.65 -0.26 -17.47
CA ASN A 150 11.01 -0.28 -18.00
C ASN A 150 11.87 0.83 -17.38
N GLY A 151 11.29 2.02 -17.19
CA GLY A 151 11.94 3.13 -16.51
C GLY A 151 12.29 2.81 -15.04
N ILE A 152 11.36 2.18 -14.31
CA ILE A 152 11.57 1.72 -12.93
C ILE A 152 12.71 0.72 -12.90
N CYS A 153 12.69 -0.32 -13.74
CA CYS A 153 13.74 -1.34 -13.77
C CYS A 153 15.12 -0.74 -14.09
N ALA A 154 15.21 0.13 -15.09
CA ALA A 154 16.47 0.75 -15.49
C ALA A 154 17.04 1.64 -14.38
N ASN A 155 16.19 2.42 -13.70
CA ASN A 155 16.63 3.26 -12.58
C ASN A 155 16.98 2.44 -11.35
N ALA A 156 16.23 1.36 -11.04
CA ALA A 156 16.54 0.48 -9.93
C ALA A 156 17.88 -0.24 -10.12
N TYR A 157 18.17 -0.71 -11.34
CA TYR A 157 19.47 -1.27 -11.69
C TYR A 157 20.59 -0.24 -11.48
N ARG A 158 20.45 0.95 -12.06
CA ARG A 158 21.50 1.99 -12.03
C ARG A 158 21.77 2.53 -10.61
N ARG A 159 20.71 2.72 -9.81
CA ARG A 159 20.79 3.41 -8.51
C ARG A 159 21.01 2.44 -7.34
N TYR A 160 20.42 1.24 -7.42
CA TYR A 160 20.32 0.32 -6.28
C TYR A 160 20.92 -1.05 -6.57
N GLY A 161 21.48 -1.30 -7.75
CA GLY A 161 22.05 -2.61 -8.10
C GLY A 161 20.99 -3.73 -8.20
N ALA A 162 19.71 -3.36 -8.39
CA ALA A 162 18.66 -4.35 -8.64
C ALA A 162 18.95 -5.14 -9.93
N LYS A 163 18.45 -6.36 -10.04
CA LYS A 163 18.63 -7.16 -11.26
C LYS A 163 17.87 -6.56 -12.45
N PRO A 164 18.38 -6.74 -13.68
CA PRO A 164 17.62 -6.38 -14.88
C PRO A 164 16.24 -7.03 -14.88
N ASN A 165 15.22 -6.25 -15.24
CA ASN A 165 13.82 -6.70 -15.23
C ASN A 165 13.33 -7.22 -13.85
N CYS A 166 13.80 -6.65 -12.74
CA CYS A 166 13.37 -7.05 -11.40
C CYS A 166 11.85 -6.95 -11.20
N LEU A 167 11.23 -5.89 -11.70
CA LEU A 167 9.77 -5.76 -11.82
C LEU A 167 9.33 -6.48 -13.09
N ARG A 168 8.68 -7.64 -12.95
CA ARG A 168 8.30 -8.52 -14.06
C ARG A 168 7.03 -8.05 -14.73
N ALA A 169 6.02 -7.69 -13.96
CA ALA A 169 4.76 -7.24 -14.50
C ALA A 169 4.06 -6.26 -13.55
N ILE A 170 3.16 -5.50 -14.13
CA ILE A 170 2.23 -4.63 -13.44
C ILE A 170 0.84 -5.07 -13.90
N HIS A 171 0.04 -5.59 -12.98
CA HIS A 171 -1.27 -6.18 -13.26
C HIS A 171 -2.33 -5.46 -12.42
N PRO A 172 -2.93 -4.38 -12.93
CA PRO A 172 -4.10 -3.76 -12.30
C PRO A 172 -5.15 -4.82 -12.00
N THR A 173 -5.54 -4.92 -10.74
CA THR A 173 -6.40 -6.00 -10.24
C THR A 173 -7.53 -5.41 -9.43
N ALA A 174 -8.76 -5.91 -9.61
CA ALA A 174 -9.89 -5.42 -8.83
C ALA A 174 -9.87 -5.97 -7.40
N SER A 175 -9.87 -5.08 -6.39
CA SER A 175 -9.97 -5.39 -4.95
C SER A 175 -11.13 -6.31 -4.58
N LYS A 176 -12.23 -6.28 -5.35
CA LYS A 176 -13.34 -7.25 -5.31
C LYS A 176 -12.92 -8.71 -5.34
N LYS A 177 -11.82 -9.01 -6.02
CA LYS A 177 -11.32 -10.38 -6.26
C LYS A 177 -10.09 -10.71 -5.41
N VAL A 178 -9.55 -9.74 -4.67
CA VAL A 178 -8.27 -9.89 -3.94
C VAL A 178 -8.40 -9.32 -2.54
N ASN A 179 -8.48 -10.20 -1.54
CA ASN A 179 -8.63 -9.81 -0.14
C ASN A 179 -7.41 -9.04 0.39
N LEU A 180 -6.20 -9.34 -0.10
CA LEU A 180 -4.98 -8.61 0.24
C LEU A 180 -5.03 -7.11 -0.14
N LEU A 181 -5.71 -6.72 -1.22
CA LEU A 181 -5.89 -5.29 -1.55
C LEU A 181 -6.82 -4.59 -0.55
N GLN A 182 -7.78 -5.31 0.01
CA GLN A 182 -8.69 -4.76 1.02
C GLN A 182 -7.96 -4.51 2.36
N VAL A 183 -6.96 -5.32 2.70
CA VAL A 183 -6.04 -5.03 3.82
C VAL A 183 -5.31 -3.72 3.57
N THR A 184 -4.72 -3.57 2.37
CA THR A 184 -4.03 -2.34 1.99
C THR A 184 -4.93 -1.11 2.13
N ASP A 185 -6.16 -1.12 1.58
CA ASP A 185 -7.10 0.02 1.67
C ASP A 185 -7.39 0.43 3.12
N VAL A 186 -7.68 -0.55 4.01
CA VAL A 186 -7.96 -0.26 5.42
C VAL A 186 -6.75 0.38 6.12
N ILE A 187 -5.56 -0.19 5.92
CA ILE A 187 -4.33 0.28 6.58
C ILE A 187 -3.91 1.66 6.07
N ILE A 188 -3.84 1.86 4.75
CA ILE A 188 -3.45 3.17 4.19
C ILE A 188 -4.51 4.24 4.48
N GLY A 189 -5.80 3.88 4.53
CA GLY A 189 -6.89 4.79 4.87
C GLY A 189 -6.79 5.29 6.31
N ALA A 190 -6.43 4.40 7.24
CA ALA A 190 -6.15 4.76 8.64
C ALA A 190 -4.92 5.67 8.76
N ILE A 191 -3.80 5.31 8.09
CA ILE A 191 -2.57 6.12 8.07
C ILE A 191 -2.83 7.51 7.48
N ALA A 192 -3.61 7.60 6.41
CA ALA A 192 -3.94 8.89 5.80
C ALA A 192 -4.80 9.75 6.74
N ALA A 193 -5.75 9.14 7.45
CA ALA A 193 -6.56 9.84 8.44
C ALA A 193 -5.75 10.29 9.66
N GLU A 194 -4.66 9.58 10.01
CA GLU A 194 -3.74 9.98 11.06
C GLU A 194 -2.85 11.13 10.60
N ARG A 195 -2.26 11.01 9.40
CA ARG A 195 -1.31 12.01 8.87
C ARG A 195 -1.94 13.39 8.69
N GLU A 196 -3.22 13.41 8.34
CA GLU A 196 -4.04 14.60 8.15
C GLU A 196 -4.62 15.17 9.44
N ASP A 197 -4.44 14.49 10.58
CA ASP A 197 -5.23 14.71 11.80
C ASP A 197 -6.74 14.85 11.49
N ARG A 198 -7.22 13.98 10.59
CA ARG A 198 -8.54 14.16 9.98
C ARG A 198 -9.63 13.95 11.02
N VAL A 199 -10.55 14.91 11.11
CA VAL A 199 -11.79 14.74 11.87
C VAL A 199 -12.66 13.71 11.17
N VAL A 200 -12.78 12.53 11.78
CA VAL A 200 -13.58 11.41 11.28
C VAL A 200 -14.66 11.03 12.30
N LYS A 201 -15.66 10.26 11.87
CA LYS A 201 -16.68 9.70 12.79
C LYS A 201 -15.99 8.89 13.90
N ALA A 202 -16.54 8.92 15.12
CA ALA A 202 -15.99 8.24 16.29
C ALA A 202 -15.56 6.79 16.01
N VAL A 203 -16.40 6.01 15.31
CA VAL A 203 -16.07 4.63 14.93
C VAL A 203 -14.79 4.51 14.10
N LYS A 204 -14.52 5.44 13.17
CA LYS A 204 -13.29 5.46 12.38
C LYS A 204 -12.10 5.95 13.20
N ALA A 205 -12.32 6.87 14.13
CA ALA A 205 -11.27 7.32 15.04
C ALA A 205 -10.79 6.17 15.94
N GLU A 206 -11.71 5.32 16.41
CA GLU A 206 -11.38 4.10 17.15
C GLU A 206 -10.54 3.13 16.32
N LEU A 207 -10.95 2.84 15.08
CA LEU A 207 -10.17 1.95 14.21
C LEU A 207 -8.81 2.57 13.82
N ARG A 208 -8.75 3.87 13.54
CA ARG A 208 -7.49 4.59 13.32
C ARG A 208 -6.54 4.38 14.49
N LYS A 209 -7.03 4.66 15.70
CA LYS A 209 -6.28 4.45 16.95
C LYS A 209 -5.82 3.01 17.10
N TYR A 210 -6.69 2.03 16.82
CA TYR A 210 -6.35 0.60 16.89
C TYR A 210 -5.21 0.21 15.94
N VAL A 211 -5.19 0.76 14.72
CA VAL A 211 -4.07 0.59 13.77
C VAL A 211 -2.81 1.25 14.31
N MET A 212 -2.89 2.50 14.78
CA MET A 212 -1.72 3.25 15.25
C MET A 212 -1.08 2.62 16.49
N GLU A 213 -1.87 2.10 17.43
CA GLU A 213 -1.37 1.44 18.66
C GLU A 213 -0.54 0.17 18.38
N ARG A 214 -0.73 -0.46 17.22
CA ARG A 214 0.03 -1.65 16.78
C ARG A 214 1.14 -1.31 15.80
N SER A 215 1.18 -0.08 15.31
CA SER A 215 2.22 0.37 14.40
C SER A 215 3.58 0.35 15.10
N PRO A 216 4.63 -0.23 14.48
CA PRO A 216 6.00 -0.08 14.98
C PRO A 216 6.53 1.35 14.81
N VAL A 217 5.80 2.20 14.07
CA VAL A 217 6.10 3.62 13.86
C VAL A 217 5.19 4.47 14.75
N PRO A 218 5.75 5.20 15.74
CA PRO A 218 4.95 5.99 16.68
C PRO A 218 4.45 7.31 16.09
N ASP A 219 5.09 7.82 15.05
CA ASP A 219 4.74 9.10 14.41
C ASP A 219 4.84 8.98 12.88
N MET A 220 3.70 9.08 12.21
CA MET A 220 3.58 8.97 10.75
C MET A 220 4.18 10.17 10.00
N SER A 221 4.47 11.27 10.69
CA SER A 221 5.15 12.44 10.10
C SER A 221 6.67 12.26 9.99
N ILE A 222 7.22 11.21 10.63
CA ILE A 222 8.66 10.92 10.66
C ILE A 222 8.97 9.77 9.71
N ASN A 223 10.09 9.90 8.98
CA ASN A 223 10.60 8.82 8.14
C ASN A 223 11.11 7.67 8.99
N THR A 224 10.69 6.46 8.64
CA THR A 224 11.39 5.25 9.10
C THR A 224 12.84 5.26 8.65
N HIS A 225 13.72 4.62 9.43
CA HIS A 225 15.12 4.51 9.06
C HIS A 225 15.27 3.75 7.74
N ASN A 226 16.22 4.16 6.90
CA ASN A 226 16.48 3.54 5.59
C ASN A 226 16.74 2.02 5.64
N GLY A 227 17.22 1.53 6.79
CA GLY A 227 17.49 0.11 7.04
C GLY A 227 16.27 -0.70 7.48
N GLU A 228 15.15 -0.06 7.82
CA GLU A 228 13.92 -0.75 8.24
C GLU A 228 13.37 -1.56 7.07
N ARG A 229 13.16 -2.87 7.23
CA ARG A 229 12.91 -3.78 6.10
C ARG A 229 11.45 -4.21 5.97
N GLN A 230 10.69 -4.17 7.05
CA GLN A 230 9.40 -4.86 7.13
C GLN A 230 8.23 -3.89 7.17
N PHE A 231 8.39 -2.74 7.82
CA PHE A 231 7.36 -1.71 7.88
C PHE A 231 8.00 -0.34 7.64
N SER A 232 7.84 0.24 6.45
CA SER A 232 8.40 1.56 6.15
C SER A 232 7.34 2.62 5.89
N ILE A 233 7.61 3.80 6.46
CA ILE A 233 6.94 5.06 6.20
C ILE A 233 7.96 6.03 5.63
N TRP A 234 7.66 6.57 4.45
CA TRP A 234 8.44 7.58 3.75
C TRP A 234 7.60 8.83 3.47
N ASN A 235 7.80 9.89 4.23
CA ASN A 235 7.34 11.24 3.94
C ASN A 235 8.16 11.82 2.78
N PHE A 236 7.55 11.82 1.60
CA PHE A 236 8.12 12.36 0.37
C PHE A 236 8.09 13.88 0.43
N ASN A 237 9.27 14.48 0.54
CA ASN A 237 9.45 15.91 0.39
C ASN A 237 9.82 16.19 -1.07
N CYS A 238 9.00 17.02 -1.72
CA CYS A 238 9.14 17.44 -3.11
C CYS A 238 10.29 18.46 -3.26
#